data_AF-A0A4S3JVC3-F1
#
_entry.id   AF-A0A4S3JVC3-F1
#
_cell.length_a   1.000
_cell.length_b   1.000
_cell.length_c   1.000
_cell.angle_alpha   90.00
_cell.angle_beta   90.00
_cell.angle_gamma   90.00
#
_symmetry.space_group_name_H-M   'P 1'
#
loop_
_entity.id
_entity.type
_entity.pdbx_description
1 polymer ?
#
loop_
_entity_poly.entity_id
_entity_poly.type
_entity_poly.pdbx_seq_one_letter_code
_entity_poly.pdbx_strand_id
1 'polypeptide(L)'
;MLGPPSSETDDAWAELLQWFNIRLSEDELGEYRDNPGLVKLSDGTGYAGSLSTYHSLHCLKRLHHLLYFDEYYPGRTEMQANEIKWHGEHCLKILIQTVKCNPDLSLFPYQWTSDERIPIALDVGHHQCYNWKRIDDWMKNRSFDIYAPGLVVHPVLALGVEAYDESTANVTGIAYGDLLADAIRNGEIEV
;
A
#
# COMPACT_ATOMS: atom_id res chain seq x y z
N MET A 1 16.68 -7.17 -2.09
CA MET A 1 15.36 -6.51 -2.24
C MET A 1 14.51 -7.09 -3.35
N LEU A 2 15.07 -7.44 -4.52
CA LEU A 2 14.31 -8.15 -5.57
C LEU A 2 14.94 -9.52 -5.84
N GLY A 3 14.10 -10.54 -5.93
CA GLY A 3 14.47 -11.95 -6.09
C GLY A 3 13.25 -12.85 -5.82
N PRO A 4 13.39 -14.18 -5.93
CA PRO A 4 12.34 -15.11 -5.55
C PRO A 4 11.87 -14.95 -4.09
N PRO A 5 10.68 -15.47 -3.76
CA PRO A 5 10.17 -15.48 -2.38
C PRO A 5 11.18 -16.14 -1.44
N SER A 6 11.51 -15.46 -0.35
CA SER A 6 12.43 -15.93 0.69
C SER A 6 12.25 -15.08 1.94
N SER A 7 12.71 -15.57 3.10
CA SER A 7 12.72 -14.76 4.33
C SER A 7 13.44 -13.43 4.11
N GLU A 8 14.60 -13.44 3.43
CA GLU A 8 15.36 -12.22 3.16
C GLU A 8 14.56 -11.22 2.31
N THR A 9 13.87 -11.68 1.27
CA THR A 9 13.02 -10.82 0.43
C THR A 9 11.85 -10.26 1.23
N ASP A 10 11.21 -11.08 2.04
CA ASP A 10 10.04 -10.69 2.84
C ASP A 10 10.42 -9.73 3.97
N ASP A 11 11.54 -9.96 4.64
CA ASP A 11 12.11 -9.10 5.67
C ASP A 11 12.50 -7.74 5.09
N ALA A 12 13.10 -7.71 3.90
CA ALA A 12 13.44 -6.46 3.21
C ALA A 12 12.19 -5.65 2.85
N TRP A 13 11.10 -6.31 2.43
CA TRP A 13 9.82 -5.65 2.19
C TRP A 13 9.18 -5.15 3.49
N ALA A 14 9.27 -5.91 4.57
CA ALA A 14 8.76 -5.53 5.88
C ALA A 14 9.51 -4.31 6.41
N GLU A 15 10.85 -4.31 6.35
CA GLU A 15 11.69 -3.19 6.77
C GLU A 15 11.39 -1.91 5.98
N LEU A 16 11.24 -2.02 4.66
CA LEU A 16 10.95 -0.87 3.79
C LEU A 16 9.58 -0.24 4.07
N LEU A 17 8.60 -1.04 4.47
CA LEU A 17 7.21 -0.60 4.67
C LEU A 17 6.82 -0.49 6.14
N GLN A 18 7.74 -0.69 7.09
CA GLN A 18 7.42 -0.73 8.53
C GLN A 18 6.75 0.55 9.05
N TRP A 19 7.02 1.70 8.43
CA TRP A 19 6.45 3.00 8.80
C TRP A 19 5.30 3.46 7.90
N PHE A 20 4.66 2.54 7.16
CA PHE A 20 3.66 2.86 6.15
C PHE A 20 2.52 3.75 6.66
N ASN A 21 2.02 3.51 7.87
CA ASN A 21 0.89 4.24 8.45
C ASN A 21 1.37 5.34 9.38
N ILE A 22 0.89 6.57 9.18
CA ILE A 22 1.24 7.75 9.97
C ILE A 22 0.00 8.44 10.54
N ARG A 23 0.18 9.11 11.67
CA ARG A 23 -0.83 10.02 12.22
C ARG A 23 -0.76 11.35 11.49
N LEU A 24 -1.92 11.87 11.09
CA LEU A 24 -2.11 13.20 10.52
C LEU A 24 -2.90 14.06 11.53
N SER A 25 -2.47 15.29 11.74
CA SER A 25 -3.25 16.28 12.47
C SER A 25 -4.40 16.80 11.60
N GLU A 26 -5.40 17.42 12.22
CA GLU A 26 -6.53 18.02 11.51
C GLU A 26 -6.07 19.13 10.53
N ASP A 27 -5.09 19.94 10.93
CA ASP A 27 -4.52 21.00 10.10
C ASP A 27 -3.79 20.47 8.84
N GLU A 28 -3.32 19.22 8.86
CA GLU A 28 -2.63 18.59 7.74
C GLU A 28 -3.60 18.00 6.70
N LEU A 29 -4.90 17.91 7.00
CA LEU A 29 -5.89 17.28 6.11
C LEU A 29 -6.16 18.10 4.84
N GLY A 30 -5.87 19.39 4.85
CA GLY A 30 -6.02 20.25 3.67
C GLY A 30 -7.44 20.21 3.09
N GLU A 31 -7.58 19.77 1.85
CA GLU A 31 -8.88 19.65 1.16
C GLU A 31 -9.77 18.52 1.69
N TYR A 32 -9.20 17.54 2.41
CA TYR A 32 -9.95 16.40 2.94
C TYR A 32 -10.63 16.67 4.29
N ARG A 33 -10.37 17.82 4.91
CA ARG A 33 -10.83 18.19 6.26
C ARG A 33 -12.32 17.97 6.53
N ASP A 34 -13.16 18.19 5.52
CA ASP A 34 -14.61 18.15 5.67
C ASP A 34 -15.18 16.77 5.26
N ASN A 35 -14.32 15.78 4.94
CA ASN A 35 -14.75 14.41 4.63
C ASN A 35 -15.04 13.63 5.93
N PRO A 36 -16.30 13.29 6.22
CA PRO A 36 -16.67 12.59 7.45
C PRO A 36 -16.21 11.12 7.47
N GLY A 37 -15.80 10.57 6.33
CA GLY A 37 -15.32 9.19 6.18
C GLY A 37 -13.83 8.99 6.50
N LEU A 38 -13.09 10.05 6.87
CA LEU A 38 -11.70 9.91 7.27
C LEU A 38 -11.57 9.06 8.55
N VAL A 39 -10.58 8.18 8.56
CA VAL A 39 -10.31 7.29 9.70
C VAL A 39 -9.71 8.10 10.84
N LYS A 40 -10.56 8.56 11.76
CA LYS A 40 -10.13 9.20 13.00
C LYS A 40 -9.70 8.12 14.01
N LEU A 41 -8.53 8.33 14.62
CA LEU A 41 -7.98 7.41 15.62
C LEU A 41 -8.76 7.56 16.93
N SER A 42 -9.11 6.44 17.55
CA SER A 42 -10.01 6.41 18.72
C SER A 42 -9.42 7.10 19.97
N ASP A 43 -8.09 7.17 20.05
CA ASP A 43 -7.35 7.88 21.09
C ASP A 43 -7.38 9.42 20.93
N GLY A 44 -8.01 9.92 19.87
CA GLY A 44 -8.17 11.35 19.58
C GLY A 44 -6.89 12.04 19.11
N THR A 45 -5.81 11.31 18.85
CA THR A 45 -4.50 11.89 18.47
C THR A 45 -4.40 12.33 17.01
N GLY A 46 -5.40 12.04 16.19
CA GLY A 46 -5.45 12.48 14.80
C GLY A 46 -6.15 11.49 13.88
N TYR A 47 -5.71 11.47 12.63
CA TYR A 47 -6.26 10.68 11.54
C TYR A 47 -5.22 9.71 11.01
N ALA A 48 -5.65 8.52 10.58
CA ALA A 48 -4.78 7.57 9.89
C ALA A 48 -4.52 8.03 8.46
N GLY A 49 -3.27 7.93 8.00
CA GLY A 49 -2.91 8.20 6.62
C GLY A 49 -1.56 7.57 6.24
N SER A 50 -1.13 7.84 5.01
CA SER A 50 0.17 7.43 4.49
C SER A 50 0.66 8.45 3.46
N LEU A 51 1.97 8.49 3.21
CA LEU A 51 2.49 9.23 2.06
C LEU A 51 2.30 8.41 0.78
N SER A 52 1.98 9.11 -0.31
CA SER A 52 1.82 8.49 -1.64
C SER A 52 3.03 7.63 -2.05
N THR A 53 4.25 8.02 -1.69
CA THR A 53 5.46 7.22 -1.98
C THR A 53 5.48 5.86 -1.28
N TYR A 54 4.98 5.75 -0.03
CA TYR A 54 4.89 4.46 0.66
C TYR A 54 3.78 3.61 0.05
N HIS A 55 2.67 4.22 -0.38
CA HIS A 55 1.64 3.53 -1.15
C HIS A 55 2.19 2.97 -2.47
N SER A 56 3.02 3.72 -3.19
CA SER A 56 3.69 3.24 -4.40
C SER A 56 4.67 2.09 -4.12
N LEU A 57 5.42 2.14 -3.01
CA LEU A 57 6.28 1.02 -2.59
C LEU A 57 5.48 -0.23 -2.22
N HIS A 58 4.35 -0.07 -1.53
CA HIS A 58 3.40 -1.16 -1.28
C HIS A 58 2.88 -1.75 -2.59
N CYS A 59 2.54 -0.91 -3.57
CA CYS A 59 2.11 -1.36 -4.89
C CYS A 59 3.20 -2.18 -5.60
N LEU A 60 4.47 -1.79 -5.50
CA LEU A 60 5.60 -2.56 -6.02
C LEU A 60 5.73 -3.93 -5.33
N LYS A 61 5.59 -3.99 -3.99
CA LYS A 61 5.53 -5.26 -3.25
C LYS A 61 4.40 -6.15 -3.75
N ARG A 62 3.20 -5.60 -3.95
CA ARG A 62 2.04 -6.37 -4.45
C ARG A 62 2.26 -6.90 -5.86
N LEU A 63 2.90 -6.12 -6.74
CA LEU A 63 3.30 -6.60 -8.07
C LEU A 63 4.36 -7.70 -7.99
N HIS A 64 5.34 -7.58 -7.10
CA HIS A 64 6.30 -8.65 -6.84
C HIS A 64 5.60 -9.92 -6.39
N HIS A 65 4.65 -9.84 -5.45
CA HIS A 65 3.86 -11.00 -5.03
C HIS A 65 3.01 -11.61 -6.17
N LEU A 66 2.55 -10.79 -7.12
CA LEU A 66 1.84 -11.25 -8.31
C LEU A 66 2.77 -11.98 -9.31
N LEU A 67 4.07 -11.66 -9.34
CA LEU A 67 5.04 -12.42 -10.14
C LEU A 67 5.26 -13.84 -9.59
N TYR A 68 5.06 -14.02 -8.28
CA TYR A 68 5.19 -15.29 -7.56
C TYR A 68 3.86 -15.69 -6.93
N PHE A 69 2.80 -15.65 -7.76
CA PHE A 69 1.41 -15.72 -7.33
C PHE A 69 1.07 -17.05 -6.62
N ASP A 70 1.64 -18.15 -7.08
CA ASP A 70 1.38 -19.47 -6.50
C ASP A 70 2.10 -19.68 -5.16
N GLU A 71 3.27 -19.08 -4.99
CA GLU A 71 4.06 -19.13 -3.77
C GLU A 71 3.48 -18.23 -2.68
N TYR A 72 3.06 -17.01 -3.01
CA TYR A 72 2.51 -16.06 -2.03
C TYR A 72 1.03 -16.27 -1.73
N TYR A 73 0.27 -16.89 -2.63
CA TYR A 73 -1.16 -17.13 -2.44
C TYR A 73 -1.53 -18.60 -2.71
N PRO A 74 -0.95 -19.57 -1.98
CA PRO A 74 -1.29 -20.97 -2.13
C PRO A 74 -2.71 -21.23 -1.63
N GLY A 75 -3.44 -22.13 -2.31
CA GLY A 75 -4.77 -22.56 -1.87
C GLY A 75 -5.89 -21.52 -1.98
N ARG A 76 -5.66 -20.39 -2.65
CA ARG A 76 -6.64 -19.34 -2.91
C ARG A 76 -7.85 -19.84 -3.72
N THR A 77 -9.01 -19.28 -3.47
CA THR A 77 -10.21 -19.46 -4.30
C THR A 77 -10.15 -18.60 -5.56
N GLU A 78 -11.04 -18.86 -6.53
CA GLU A 78 -11.17 -18.02 -7.73
C GLU A 78 -11.54 -16.57 -7.37
N MET A 79 -12.43 -16.38 -6.39
CA MET A 79 -12.82 -15.07 -5.90
C MET A 79 -11.62 -14.30 -5.34
N GLN A 80 -10.83 -14.93 -4.46
CA GLN A 80 -9.61 -14.33 -3.90
C GLN A 80 -8.60 -14.01 -5.01
N ALA A 81 -8.44 -14.90 -5.99
CA ALA A 81 -7.55 -14.64 -7.12
C ALA A 81 -7.98 -13.41 -7.92
N ASN A 82 -9.28 -13.22 -8.13
CA ASN A 82 -9.83 -12.04 -8.81
C ASN A 82 -9.63 -10.76 -7.99
N GLU A 83 -9.82 -10.80 -6.67
CA GLU A 83 -9.56 -9.66 -5.78
C GLU A 83 -8.08 -9.25 -5.80
N ILE A 84 -7.16 -10.22 -5.74
CA ILE A 84 -5.72 -9.95 -5.80
C ILE A 84 -5.36 -9.32 -7.16
N LYS A 85 -5.94 -9.81 -8.26
CA LYS A 85 -5.73 -9.25 -9.59
C LYS A 85 -6.27 -7.83 -9.69
N TRP A 86 -7.49 -7.57 -9.23
CA TRP A 86 -8.08 -6.22 -9.21
C TRP A 86 -7.21 -5.24 -8.42
N HIS A 87 -6.70 -5.69 -7.27
CA HIS A 87 -5.76 -4.89 -6.48
C HIS A 87 -4.47 -4.61 -7.26
N GLY A 88 -3.94 -5.60 -8.01
CA GLY A 88 -2.82 -5.40 -8.92
C GLY A 88 -3.08 -4.33 -9.99
N GLU A 89 -4.28 -4.30 -10.57
CA GLU A 89 -4.67 -3.27 -11.55
C GLU A 89 -4.76 -1.88 -10.91
N HIS A 90 -5.27 -1.79 -9.67
CA HIS A 90 -5.21 -0.55 -8.88
C HIS A 90 -3.75 -0.11 -8.63
N CYS A 91 -2.88 -1.03 -8.23
CA CYS A 91 -1.45 -0.76 -8.04
C CYS A 91 -0.80 -0.20 -9.31
N LEU A 92 -1.09 -0.78 -10.48
CA LEU A 92 -0.57 -0.28 -11.75
C LEU A 92 -1.03 1.16 -12.03
N LYS A 93 -2.29 1.50 -11.74
CA LYS A 93 -2.81 2.87 -11.91
C LYS A 93 -2.06 3.86 -11.02
N ILE A 94 -1.84 3.52 -9.74
CA ILE A 94 -1.08 4.35 -8.79
C ILE A 94 0.37 4.54 -9.23
N LEU A 95 1.02 3.48 -9.72
CA LEU A 95 2.40 3.57 -10.20
C LEU A 95 2.50 4.44 -11.46
N ILE A 96 1.56 4.30 -12.40
CA ILE A 96 1.49 5.18 -13.58
C ILE A 96 1.31 6.65 -13.16
N GLN A 97 0.42 6.92 -12.21
CA GLN A 97 0.23 8.28 -11.69
C GLN A 97 1.52 8.79 -11.04
N THR A 98 2.19 7.97 -10.23
CA THR A 98 3.45 8.32 -9.57
C THR A 98 4.53 8.70 -10.57
N VAL A 99 4.72 7.88 -11.62
CA VAL A 99 5.70 8.14 -12.69
C VAL A 99 5.36 9.42 -13.46
N LYS A 100 4.08 9.68 -13.72
CA LYS A 100 3.65 10.92 -14.41
C LYS A 100 3.84 12.16 -13.56
N CYS A 101 3.59 12.07 -12.25
CA CYS A 101 3.73 13.20 -11.32
C CYS A 101 5.19 13.47 -10.94
N ASN A 102 6.06 12.46 -10.97
CA ASN A 102 7.48 12.55 -10.65
C ASN A 102 8.32 11.96 -11.81
N PRO A 103 8.31 12.60 -12.99
CA PRO A 103 8.99 12.04 -14.15
C PRO A 103 10.50 12.09 -13.96
N ASP A 104 11.15 10.95 -14.17
CA ASP A 104 12.59 10.89 -14.37
C ASP A 104 12.92 11.17 -15.83
N LEU A 105 13.63 12.28 -16.09
CA LEU A 105 14.00 12.74 -17.42
C LEU A 105 15.42 12.31 -17.83
N SER A 106 16.05 11.44 -17.04
CA SER A 106 17.35 10.85 -17.36
C SER A 106 17.27 10.08 -18.69
N LEU A 107 18.27 10.27 -19.54
CA LEU A 107 18.29 9.61 -20.85
C LEU A 107 18.67 8.14 -20.73
N PHE A 108 17.96 7.30 -21.48
CA PHE A 108 18.23 5.87 -21.65
C PHE A 108 18.52 5.59 -23.13
N PRO A 109 19.78 5.74 -23.59
CA PRO A 109 20.13 5.47 -24.98
C PRO A 109 20.05 3.97 -25.30
N TYR A 110 19.83 3.63 -26.57
CA TYR A 110 19.90 2.25 -27.05
C TYR A 110 21.26 1.96 -27.69
N GLN A 111 21.77 0.75 -27.51
CA GLN A 111 23.00 0.29 -28.14
C GLN A 111 22.83 -1.06 -28.84
N TRP A 112 23.61 -1.27 -29.90
CA TRP A 112 23.76 -2.58 -30.53
C TRP A 112 24.82 -3.40 -29.78
N THR A 113 24.59 -4.71 -29.64
CA THR A 113 25.62 -5.65 -29.18
C THR A 113 26.10 -6.51 -30.35
N SER A 114 27.20 -7.25 -30.17
CA SER A 114 27.71 -8.17 -31.20
C SER A 114 26.81 -9.39 -31.40
N ASP A 115 26.05 -9.75 -30.39
CA ASP A 115 25.39 -11.06 -30.29
C ASP A 115 23.89 -10.99 -30.57
N GLU A 116 23.30 -9.79 -30.55
CA GLU A 116 21.87 -9.56 -30.72
C GLU A 116 21.56 -8.70 -31.94
N ARG A 117 20.47 -9.03 -32.64
CA ARG A 117 19.94 -8.23 -33.76
C ARG A 117 18.95 -7.15 -33.32
N ILE A 118 18.68 -7.05 -32.03
CA ILE A 118 17.76 -6.11 -31.39
C ILE A 118 18.60 -5.21 -30.48
N PRO A 119 18.47 -3.88 -30.55
CA PRO A 119 19.25 -3.01 -29.71
C PRO A 119 18.75 -3.13 -28.26
N ILE A 120 19.67 -3.02 -27.31
CA ILE A 120 19.36 -3.07 -25.87
C ILE A 120 19.37 -1.67 -25.28
N ALA A 121 18.59 -1.46 -24.23
CA ALA A 121 18.62 -0.22 -23.45
C ALA A 121 19.91 -0.15 -22.60
N LEU A 122 20.48 1.04 -22.51
CA LEU A 122 21.56 1.36 -21.58
C LEU A 122 20.96 1.95 -20.30
N ASP A 123 20.73 1.07 -19.31
CA ASP A 123 20.14 1.43 -18.01
C ASP A 123 21.19 2.02 -17.03
N VAL A 124 22.02 2.95 -17.52
CA VAL A 124 23.17 3.52 -16.77
C VAL A 124 23.09 5.05 -16.64
N GLY A 125 21.87 5.60 -16.66
CA GLY A 125 21.63 7.02 -16.49
C GLY A 125 21.96 7.55 -15.09
N HIS A 126 22.21 8.85 -14.99
CA HIS A 126 22.33 9.53 -13.70
C HIS A 126 20.97 10.04 -13.25
N HIS A 127 20.43 9.46 -12.18
CA HIS A 127 19.13 9.80 -11.61
C HIS A 127 19.26 10.88 -10.54
N GLN A 128 18.27 11.77 -10.45
CA GLN A 128 18.11 12.66 -9.29
C GLN A 128 17.19 11.99 -8.27
N CYS A 129 17.76 11.58 -7.14
CA CYS A 129 17.03 10.91 -6.06
C CYS A 129 16.76 11.84 -4.88
N TYR A 130 15.64 11.62 -4.20
CA TYR A 130 15.37 12.23 -2.90
C TYR A 130 16.23 11.59 -1.80
N ASN A 131 16.48 12.34 -0.72
CA ASN A 131 17.15 11.79 0.45
C ASN A 131 16.18 10.89 1.22
N TRP A 132 16.23 9.58 0.93
CA TRP A 132 15.32 8.59 1.51
C TRP A 132 15.40 8.52 3.03
N LYS A 133 16.60 8.63 3.60
CA LYS A 133 16.79 8.63 5.06
C LYS A 133 15.96 9.73 5.74
N ARG A 134 15.91 10.93 5.17
CA ARG A 134 15.11 12.02 5.74
C ARG A 134 13.61 11.76 5.66
N ILE A 135 13.15 11.11 4.59
CA ILE A 135 11.74 10.73 4.43
C ILE A 135 11.40 9.64 5.46
N ASP A 136 12.24 8.61 5.56
CA ASP A 136 12.03 7.48 6.46
C ASP A 136 12.07 7.91 7.94
N ASP A 137 13.04 8.74 8.33
CA ASP A 137 13.12 9.32 9.68
C ASP A 137 11.85 10.15 10.01
N TRP A 138 11.30 10.89 9.03
CA TRP A 138 10.08 11.66 9.21
C TRP A 138 8.85 10.75 9.39
N MET A 139 8.73 9.69 8.59
CA MET A 139 7.66 8.71 8.69
C MET A 139 7.70 7.97 10.01
N LYS A 140 8.89 7.47 10.39
CA LYS A 140 9.11 6.76 11.66
C LYS A 140 8.59 7.54 12.86
N ASN A 141 8.91 8.83 12.95
CA ASN A 141 8.50 9.69 14.08
C ASN A 141 6.98 9.91 14.18
N ARG A 142 6.23 9.60 13.13
CA ARG A 142 4.78 9.80 13.03
C ARG A 142 4.00 8.51 12.91
N SER A 143 4.73 7.41 12.74
CA SER A 143 4.17 6.10 12.52
C SER A 143 3.39 5.61 13.72
N PHE A 144 2.43 4.74 13.47
CA PHE A 144 1.73 4.02 14.52
C PHE A 144 1.44 2.60 14.05
N ASP A 145 1.27 1.70 15.01
CA ASP A 145 0.81 0.36 14.72
C ASP A 145 -0.68 0.39 14.38
N ILE A 146 -1.00 0.21 13.11
CA ILE A 146 -2.38 0.18 12.63
C ILE A 146 -3.16 -1.05 13.14
N TYR A 147 -2.45 -2.07 13.62
CA TYR A 147 -3.01 -3.27 14.24
C TYR A 147 -3.12 -3.13 15.76
N ALA A 148 -2.76 -1.99 16.34
CA ALA A 148 -2.92 -1.77 17.77
C ALA A 148 -4.39 -1.93 18.20
N PRO A 149 -4.71 -2.81 19.17
CA PRO A 149 -6.08 -3.07 19.59
C PRO A 149 -6.88 -1.82 19.95
N GLY A 150 -8.03 -1.67 19.30
CA GLY A 150 -9.00 -0.60 19.57
C GLY A 150 -8.62 0.77 19.02
N LEU A 151 -7.54 0.90 18.25
CA LEU A 151 -7.08 2.19 17.74
C LEU A 151 -7.82 2.64 16.47
N VAL A 152 -8.09 1.71 15.55
CA VAL A 152 -8.86 1.94 14.32
C VAL A 152 -10.21 1.26 14.47
N VAL A 153 -11.26 2.06 14.62
CA VAL A 153 -12.60 1.59 14.98
C VAL A 153 -13.61 2.15 13.97
N HIS A 154 -14.40 1.27 13.35
CA HIS A 154 -15.45 1.72 12.43
C HIS A 154 -16.59 2.40 13.21
N PRO A 155 -17.00 3.63 12.86
CA PRO A 155 -17.96 4.40 13.66
C PRO A 155 -19.35 3.75 13.78
N VAL A 156 -19.80 3.04 12.73
CA VAL A 156 -21.10 2.36 12.69
C VAL A 156 -21.03 0.86 13.04
N LEU A 157 -20.05 0.13 12.47
CA LEU A 157 -20.01 -1.34 12.50
C LEU A 157 -19.22 -1.94 13.68
N ALA A 158 -18.58 -1.12 14.53
CA ALA A 158 -17.79 -1.63 15.66
C ALA A 158 -18.62 -2.02 16.89
N LEU A 159 -19.95 -1.93 16.84
CA LEU A 159 -20.82 -2.26 17.98
C LEU A 159 -20.92 -3.79 18.18
N GLY A 160 -20.14 -4.31 19.13
CA GLY A 160 -20.38 -5.63 19.74
C GLY A 160 -19.50 -6.79 19.27
N VAL A 161 -18.39 -6.54 18.56
CA VAL A 161 -17.46 -7.59 18.12
C VAL A 161 -16.02 -7.17 18.43
N GLU A 162 -15.28 -8.03 19.14
CA GLU A 162 -13.84 -7.90 19.29
C GLU A 162 -13.20 -8.09 17.91
N ALA A 163 -12.84 -7.00 17.23
CA ALA A 163 -12.11 -7.03 15.96
C ALA A 163 -10.69 -7.63 16.08
N TYR A 164 -10.32 -8.10 17.28
CA TYR A 164 -9.02 -8.67 17.63
C TYR A 164 -9.25 -10.07 18.19
N ASP A 165 -9.74 -10.99 17.35
CA ASP A 165 -9.53 -12.42 17.62
C ASP A 165 -8.03 -12.69 17.52
N GLU A 166 -7.43 -13.15 18.62
CA GLU A 166 -6.01 -13.52 18.76
C GLU A 166 -5.52 -14.48 17.66
N SER A 167 -6.43 -15.11 16.91
CA SER A 167 -6.12 -16.00 15.79
C SER A 167 -5.75 -15.31 14.47
N THR A 168 -6.04 -14.00 14.32
CA THR A 168 -5.81 -13.27 13.06
C THR A 168 -4.70 -12.23 13.19
N ALA A 169 -3.45 -12.66 12.97
CA ALA A 169 -2.33 -11.74 12.86
C ALA A 169 -2.54 -10.85 11.62
N ASN A 170 -2.72 -9.55 11.84
CA ASN A 170 -2.77 -8.47 10.82
C ASN A 170 -4.14 -8.19 10.17
N VAL A 171 -5.18 -7.89 10.95
CA VAL A 171 -6.39 -7.28 10.39
C VAL A 171 -6.52 -5.81 10.77
N THR A 172 -6.50 -4.93 9.77
CA THR A 172 -6.83 -3.51 9.91
C THR A 172 -8.31 -3.29 9.62
N GLY A 173 -9.05 -2.68 10.54
CA GLY A 173 -10.42 -2.19 10.27
C GLY A 173 -11.35 -3.27 9.72
N ILE A 174 -11.50 -4.40 10.42
CA ILE A 174 -12.31 -5.50 9.91
C ILE A 174 -13.77 -5.09 9.72
N ALA A 175 -14.27 -5.20 8.48
CA ALA A 175 -15.61 -5.69 8.22
C ALA A 175 -15.47 -7.16 7.78
N TYR A 176 -15.81 -8.12 8.65
CA TYR A 176 -15.99 -9.51 8.23
C TYR A 176 -17.45 -9.67 7.79
N GLY A 177 -17.64 -10.13 6.55
CA GLY A 177 -18.93 -10.49 5.99
C GLY A 177 -19.36 -9.59 4.84
N ASP A 178 -20.08 -10.17 3.89
CA ASP A 178 -20.61 -9.60 2.63
C ASP A 178 -21.42 -8.29 2.77
N LEU A 179 -21.65 -7.83 4.00
CA LEU A 179 -22.53 -6.73 4.38
C LEU A 179 -22.09 -5.36 3.88
N LEU A 180 -20.80 -5.03 3.79
CA LEU A 180 -20.38 -3.70 3.31
C LEU A 180 -20.55 -3.57 1.79
N ALA A 181 -20.17 -4.61 1.05
CA ALA A 181 -20.38 -4.65 -0.39
C ALA A 181 -21.89 -4.68 -0.73
N ASP A 182 -22.70 -5.35 0.09
CA ASP A 182 -24.15 -5.36 -0.05
C ASP A 182 -24.80 -4.02 0.36
N ALA A 183 -24.38 -3.38 1.44
CA ALA A 183 -24.92 -2.07 1.86
C ALA A 183 -24.62 -0.95 0.84
N ILE A 184 -23.42 -0.97 0.23
CA ILE A 184 -23.07 -0.06 -0.86
C ILE A 184 -23.85 -0.40 -2.14
N ARG A 185 -23.98 -1.69 -2.50
CA ARG A 185 -24.81 -2.12 -3.65
C ARG A 185 -26.30 -1.83 -3.47
N ASN A 186 -26.79 -1.86 -2.23
CA ASN A 186 -28.19 -1.62 -1.87
C ASN A 186 -28.48 -0.13 -1.63
N GLY A 187 -27.48 0.75 -1.74
CA GLY A 187 -27.65 2.20 -1.57
C GLY A 187 -27.98 2.62 -0.14
N GLU A 188 -27.66 1.79 0.86
CA GLU A 188 -27.86 2.08 2.28
C GLU A 188 -26.75 3.00 2.84
N ILE A 189 -25.63 3.09 2.13
CA ILE A 189 -24.50 3.97 2.41
C ILE A 189 -24.13 4.69 1.11
N GLU A 190 -24.20 6.02 1.12
CA GLU A 190 -23.62 6.86 0.04
C GLU A 190 -22.11 7.00 0.26
N VAL A 191 -21.35 6.71 -0.78
CA VAL A 191 -19.89 6.87 -0.86
C VAL A 191 -19.57 8.04 -1.79
#